data_AF-A0A2M7PMT5-F1
#
_entry.id   AF-A0A2M7PMT5-F1
#
_cell.length_a   1.000
_cell.length_b   1.000
_cell.length_c   1.000
_cell.angle_alpha   90.00
_cell.angle_beta   90.00
_cell.angle_gamma   90.00
#
_symmetry.space_group_name_H-M   'P 1'
#
loop_
_entity.id
_entity.type
_entity.pdbx_description
1 polymer ?
#
loop_
_entity_poly.entity_id
_entity_poly.type
_entity_poly.pdbx_seq_one_letter_code
_entity_poly.pdbx_strand_id
1 'polypeptide(L)'
;LTLTATPIPRTLQFSLMGARDLSIINTPPPNRYPVHTEIRSFGEEVISDAINYEVSRGGQVFFVHNRVNNILDVYEMLHKFIPGVRIAIAHGQMEGSKLERIMLDFIDGEYDVLLSTTIIESGLDISNANTIIINDAQNYGLSDLHQLRGRVGRSNKKAFCYLLAPPVASLTQEARKRLKALEEHSDLGSGFGIAMRDLDIRGAGNILGGEQSGFISDIGYEMYQKILDEAMQELKEAEFGEMYQDETTTNKRVHECQIETDLEILIPDTYITNITERLSIYKDLDSLENESDLVHFGQSLVDRFGPMPQPLHDLMDSMRLRWLAKKIGFVKLYLKNNRMSGYFTGAQDAPYFQSDAFGKVLGFLKENPKACVMKQVKESLTLRFEHVGSVKKALTILSDITLDRE
;
A
#
# COMPACT_ATOMS: atom_id res chain seq x y z
N LEU A 1 2.38 12.92 -24.03
CA LEU A 1 1.25 12.55 -23.14
C LEU A 1 0.91 11.08 -23.40
N THR A 2 0.92 10.23 -22.38
CA THR A 2 0.59 8.79 -22.52
C THR A 2 -0.63 8.49 -21.66
N LEU A 3 -1.67 7.90 -22.25
CA LEU A 3 -2.89 7.51 -21.54
C LEU A 3 -2.96 5.99 -21.46
N THR A 4 -3.23 5.45 -20.28
CA THR A 4 -3.36 4.01 -20.07
C THR A 4 -4.35 3.70 -18.95
N ALA A 5 -5.15 2.66 -19.14
CA ALA A 5 -6.07 2.15 -18.12
C ALA A 5 -5.36 1.27 -17.08
N THR A 6 -4.21 0.70 -17.44
CA THR A 6 -3.36 -0.14 -16.60
C THR A 6 -1.90 0.18 -16.94
N PRO A 7 -1.22 1.05 -16.16
CA PRO A 7 0.16 1.40 -16.45
C PRO A 7 1.04 0.15 -16.36
N ILE A 8 1.90 -0.04 -17.36
CA ILE A 8 2.86 -1.14 -17.38
C ILE A 8 3.73 -1.02 -16.13
N PRO A 9 4.00 -2.12 -15.38
CA PRO A 9 4.70 -2.07 -14.09
C PRO A 9 5.98 -1.22 -14.09
N ARG A 10 6.82 -1.33 -15.13
CA ARG A 10 8.04 -0.52 -15.28
C ARG A 10 7.74 0.97 -15.48
N THR A 11 6.73 1.32 -16.27
CA THR A 11 6.35 2.73 -16.50
C THR A 11 5.73 3.35 -15.25
N LEU A 12 4.94 2.56 -14.50
CA LEU A 12 4.43 2.96 -13.19
C LEU A 12 5.60 3.23 -12.23
N GLN A 13 6.59 2.34 -12.17
CA GLN A 13 7.80 2.50 -11.35
C GLN A 13 8.56 3.80 -11.65
N PHE A 14 8.80 4.13 -12.93
CA PHE A 14 9.45 5.40 -13.30
C PHE A 14 8.64 6.64 -12.90
N SER A 15 7.30 6.54 -12.95
CA SER A 15 6.42 7.64 -12.56
C SER A 15 6.40 7.81 -11.04
N LEU A 16 6.43 6.70 -10.29
CA LEU A 16 6.55 6.69 -8.82
C LEU A 16 7.92 7.19 -8.33
N MET A 17 8.99 6.99 -9.11
CA MET A 17 10.33 7.52 -8.84
C MET A 17 10.47 9.03 -9.15
N GLY A 18 9.38 9.72 -9.50
CA GLY A 18 9.40 11.14 -9.84
C GLY A 18 10.07 11.48 -11.18
N ALA A 19 10.51 10.48 -11.95
CA ALA A 19 11.12 10.69 -13.27
C ALA A 19 10.08 11.01 -14.36
N ARG A 20 8.78 10.80 -14.08
CA ARG A 20 7.66 11.17 -14.95
C ARG A 20 6.46 11.64 -14.14
N ASP A 21 5.86 12.75 -14.56
CA ASP A 21 4.61 13.24 -13.98
C ASP A 21 3.47 12.23 -14.19
N LEU A 22 2.76 11.93 -13.10
CA LEU A 22 1.63 11.02 -13.06
C LEU A 22 0.36 11.80 -12.69
N SER A 23 -0.67 11.73 -13.54
CA SER A 23 -2.00 12.26 -13.24
C SER A 23 -2.99 11.11 -13.23
N ILE A 24 -3.64 10.88 -12.08
CA ILE A 24 -4.61 9.81 -11.90
C ILE A 24 -6.03 10.38 -12.01
N ILE A 25 -6.86 9.79 -12.86
CA ILE A 25 -8.28 10.12 -12.97
C ILE A 25 -9.09 8.99 -12.34
N ASN A 26 -9.47 9.16 -11.07
CA ASN A 26 -10.20 8.15 -10.30
C ASN A 26 -11.72 8.27 -10.38
N THR A 27 -12.25 9.44 -10.75
CA THR A 27 -13.69 9.70 -10.73
C THR A 27 -14.39 8.93 -11.86
N PRO A 28 -15.24 7.94 -11.57
CA PRO A 28 -15.99 7.24 -12.60
C PRO A 28 -17.09 8.12 -13.20
N PRO A 29 -17.54 7.82 -14.44
CA PRO A 29 -18.71 8.49 -15.00
C PRO A 29 -19.94 8.27 -14.12
N PRO A 30 -20.85 9.27 -14.02
CA PRO A 30 -22.11 9.09 -13.31
C PRO A 30 -22.93 7.94 -13.92
N ASN A 31 -23.63 7.18 -13.08
CA ASN A 31 -24.48 6.02 -13.44
C ASN A 31 -23.76 4.73 -13.88
N ARG A 32 -22.47 4.56 -13.56
CA ARG A 32 -21.77 3.28 -13.78
C ARG A 32 -21.79 2.43 -12.51
N TYR A 33 -22.24 1.17 -12.62
CA TYR A 33 -22.16 0.20 -11.53
C TYR A 33 -20.84 -0.59 -11.59
N PRO A 34 -20.24 -0.95 -10.44
CA PRO A 34 -19.07 -1.82 -10.41
C PRO A 34 -19.42 -3.21 -10.96
N VAL A 35 -18.43 -3.85 -11.60
CA VAL A 35 -18.58 -5.19 -12.18
C VAL A 35 -18.42 -6.22 -11.07
N HIS A 36 -19.48 -6.98 -10.80
CA HIS A 36 -19.46 -8.05 -9.80
C HIS A 36 -18.57 -9.19 -10.31
N THR A 37 -17.42 -9.39 -9.66
CA THR A 37 -16.40 -10.36 -10.11
C THR A 37 -16.36 -11.53 -9.15
N GLU A 38 -16.46 -12.76 -9.65
CA GLU A 38 -16.41 -13.97 -8.84
C GLU A 38 -15.48 -15.02 -9.45
N ILE A 39 -14.75 -15.73 -8.59
CA ILE A 39 -13.94 -16.89 -8.98
C ILE A 39 -14.79 -18.15 -8.82
N ARG A 40 -15.01 -18.89 -9.91
CA ARG A 40 -15.80 -20.13 -9.90
C ARG A 40 -15.01 -21.26 -10.54
N SER A 41 -15.31 -22.49 -10.12
CA SER A 41 -14.82 -23.66 -10.83
C SER A 41 -15.58 -23.86 -12.12
N PHE A 42 -14.90 -24.42 -13.12
CA PHE A 42 -15.53 -24.80 -14.37
C PHE A 42 -16.65 -25.81 -14.11
N GLY A 43 -17.87 -25.49 -14.53
CA GLY A 43 -19.05 -26.33 -14.33
C GLY A 43 -20.20 -25.91 -15.22
N GLU A 44 -20.96 -26.88 -15.71
CA GLU A 44 -22.09 -26.69 -16.62
C GLU A 44 -23.17 -25.78 -16.03
N GLU A 45 -23.57 -26.01 -14.77
CA GLU A 45 -24.60 -25.23 -14.09
C GLU A 45 -24.22 -23.75 -14.01
N VAL A 46 -22.99 -23.44 -13.60
CA VAL A 46 -22.50 -22.05 -13.44
C VAL A 46 -22.52 -21.31 -14.77
N ILE A 47 -22.05 -21.95 -15.85
CA ILE A 47 -22.00 -21.35 -17.19
C ILE A 47 -23.42 -21.15 -17.73
N SER A 48 -24.27 -22.17 -17.60
CA SER A 48 -25.64 -22.14 -18.09
C SER A 48 -26.47 -21.08 -17.38
N ASP A 49 -26.39 -21.02 -16.05
CA ASP A 49 -27.11 -20.03 -15.25
C ASP A 49 -26.66 -18.61 -15.57
N ALA A 50 -25.34 -18.38 -15.67
CA ALA A 50 -24.79 -17.07 -16.00
C ALA A 50 -25.25 -16.59 -17.38
N ILE A 51 -25.23 -17.48 -18.39
CA ILE A 51 -25.65 -17.13 -19.74
C ILE A 51 -27.16 -16.94 -19.82
N ASN A 52 -27.95 -17.89 -19.31
CA ASN A 52 -29.41 -17.80 -19.35
C ASN A 52 -29.93 -16.57 -18.60
N TYR A 53 -29.31 -16.22 -17.47
CA TYR A 53 -29.64 -15.00 -16.74
C TYR A 53 -29.41 -13.74 -17.61
N GLU A 54 -28.28 -13.64 -18.31
CA GLU A 54 -28.00 -12.48 -19.17
C GLU A 54 -28.94 -12.42 -20.39
N VAL A 55 -29.19 -13.56 -21.03
CA VAL A 55 -30.09 -13.67 -22.18
C VAL A 55 -31.53 -13.32 -21.78
N SER A 56 -31.98 -13.77 -20.60
CA SER A 56 -33.35 -13.47 -20.10
C SER A 56 -33.62 -11.98 -19.90
N ARG A 57 -32.59 -11.16 -19.68
CA ARG A 57 -32.68 -9.70 -19.54
C ARG A 57 -32.35 -8.94 -20.84
N GLY A 58 -32.28 -9.66 -21.96
CA GLY A 58 -31.97 -9.13 -23.29
C GLY A 58 -30.56 -8.54 -23.39
N GLY A 59 -29.61 -9.08 -22.61
CA GLY A 59 -28.20 -8.73 -22.69
C GLY A 59 -27.40 -9.79 -23.44
N GLN A 60 -26.12 -9.50 -23.64
CA GLN A 60 -25.20 -10.37 -24.36
C GLN A 60 -24.01 -10.79 -23.49
N VAL A 61 -23.41 -11.93 -23.82
CA VAL A 61 -22.34 -12.54 -23.04
C VAL A 61 -21.06 -12.66 -23.87
N PHE A 62 -19.94 -12.28 -23.28
CA PHE A 62 -18.62 -12.67 -23.78
C PHE A 62 -18.17 -13.96 -23.10
N PHE A 63 -17.83 -14.97 -23.90
CA PHE A 63 -17.13 -16.15 -23.42
C PHE A 63 -15.71 -16.16 -23.99
N VAL A 64 -14.72 -15.92 -23.13
CA VAL A 64 -13.32 -15.79 -23.54
C VAL A 64 -12.59 -17.11 -23.38
N HIS A 65 -12.03 -17.62 -24.47
CA HIS A 65 -11.20 -18.82 -24.50
C HIS A 65 -9.93 -18.58 -25.34
N ASN A 66 -8.74 -18.66 -24.73
CA ASN A 66 -7.50 -18.22 -25.39
C ASN A 66 -6.99 -19.14 -26.51
N ARG A 67 -7.48 -20.38 -26.61
CA ARG A 67 -6.91 -21.39 -27.50
C ARG A 67 -7.80 -21.58 -28.73
N VAL A 68 -7.30 -21.17 -29.90
CA VAL A 68 -8.05 -21.31 -31.17
C VAL A 68 -8.23 -22.77 -31.57
N ASN A 69 -7.25 -23.64 -31.28
CA ASN A 69 -7.25 -25.03 -31.74
C ASN A 69 -8.45 -25.85 -31.27
N ASN A 70 -8.94 -25.59 -30.06
CA ASN A 70 -10.06 -26.30 -29.43
C ASN A 70 -11.29 -25.40 -29.21
N ILE A 71 -11.36 -24.23 -29.88
CA ILE A 71 -12.49 -23.31 -29.74
C ILE A 71 -13.80 -23.94 -30.24
N LEU A 72 -13.72 -24.80 -31.26
CA LEU A 72 -14.86 -25.56 -31.78
C LEU A 72 -15.38 -26.57 -30.76
N ASP A 73 -14.50 -27.22 -30.00
CA ASP A 73 -14.92 -28.14 -28.94
C ASP A 73 -15.66 -27.40 -27.82
N VAL A 74 -15.19 -26.18 -27.49
CA VAL A 74 -15.85 -25.30 -26.53
C VAL A 74 -17.20 -24.82 -27.07
N TYR A 75 -17.30 -24.50 -28.36
CA TYR A 75 -18.57 -24.17 -29.00
C TYR A 75 -19.59 -25.31 -28.88
N GLU A 76 -19.19 -26.53 -29.25
CA GLU A 76 -20.07 -27.71 -29.16
C GLU A 76 -20.51 -28.01 -27.73
N MET A 77 -19.62 -27.78 -26.76
CA MET A 77 -19.93 -27.91 -25.34
C MET A 77 -20.94 -26.84 -24.89
N LEU A 78 -20.71 -25.56 -25.21
CA LEU A 78 -21.65 -24.48 -24.91
C LEU A 78 -23.01 -24.73 -25.56
N HIS A 79 -23.03 -25.15 -26.83
CA HIS A 79 -24.27 -25.45 -27.54
C HIS A 79 -25.09 -26.57 -26.86
N LYS A 80 -24.44 -27.52 -26.17
CA LYS A 80 -25.12 -28.54 -25.36
C LYS A 80 -25.65 -27.99 -24.03
N PHE A 81 -24.89 -27.13 -23.37
CA PHE A 81 -25.24 -26.56 -22.07
C PHE A 81 -26.42 -25.59 -22.16
N ILE A 82 -26.51 -24.81 -23.25
CA ILE A 82 -27.52 -23.76 -23.44
C ILE A 82 -28.27 -23.92 -24.77
N PRO A 83 -29.13 -24.95 -24.89
CA PRO A 83 -29.90 -25.17 -26.10
C PRO A 83 -30.86 -23.99 -26.36
N GLY A 84 -30.77 -23.40 -27.55
CA GLY A 84 -31.63 -22.29 -27.98
C GLY A 84 -31.00 -20.89 -27.87
N VAL A 85 -29.76 -20.78 -27.39
CA VAL A 85 -28.99 -19.53 -27.39
C VAL A 85 -28.16 -19.40 -28.67
N ARG A 86 -28.14 -18.22 -29.29
CA ARG A 86 -27.38 -17.98 -30.53
C ARG A 86 -25.92 -17.66 -30.20
N ILE A 87 -25.01 -18.57 -30.56
CA ILE A 87 -23.59 -18.46 -30.26
C ILE A 87 -22.81 -18.15 -31.55
N ALA A 88 -21.95 -17.14 -31.51
CA ALA A 88 -20.98 -16.83 -32.57
C ALA A 88 -19.55 -17.12 -32.12
N ILE A 89 -18.69 -17.49 -33.06
CA ILE A 89 -17.25 -17.70 -32.81
C ILE A 89 -16.45 -16.57 -33.46
N ALA A 90 -15.56 -15.93 -32.70
CA ALA A 90 -14.69 -14.87 -33.19
C ALA A 90 -13.23 -15.05 -32.72
N HIS A 91 -12.32 -15.30 -33.66
CA HIS A 91 -10.89 -15.43 -33.35
C HIS A 91 -9.99 -14.81 -34.44
N GLY A 92 -8.71 -14.63 -34.14
CA GLY A 92 -7.82 -13.73 -34.92
C GLY A 92 -7.24 -14.34 -36.17
N GLN A 93 -7.33 -15.66 -36.27
CA GLN A 93 -7.01 -16.40 -37.49
C GLN A 93 -8.15 -16.34 -38.52
N MET A 94 -9.30 -15.74 -38.20
CA MET A 94 -10.38 -15.54 -39.17
C MET A 94 -10.00 -14.46 -40.17
N GLU A 95 -10.55 -14.56 -41.37
CA GLU A 95 -10.46 -13.51 -42.38
C GLU A 95 -11.11 -12.23 -41.85
N GLY A 96 -10.46 -11.07 -42.04
CA GLY A 96 -10.91 -9.80 -41.44
C GLY A 96 -12.34 -9.42 -41.80
N SER A 97 -12.76 -9.66 -43.04
CA SER A 97 -14.13 -9.42 -43.53
C SER A 97 -15.18 -10.26 -42.80
N LYS A 98 -14.87 -11.51 -42.45
CA LYS A 98 -15.76 -12.39 -41.69
C LYS A 98 -15.84 -11.99 -40.23
N LEU A 99 -14.69 -11.64 -39.64
CA LEU A 99 -14.63 -11.19 -38.26
C LEU A 99 -15.44 -9.91 -38.07
N GLU A 100 -15.25 -8.93 -38.96
CA GLU A 100 -16.01 -7.67 -38.96
C GLU A 100 -17.52 -7.92 -39.04
N ARG A 101 -17.95 -8.80 -39.96
CA ARG A 101 -19.36 -9.16 -40.08
C ARG A 101 -19.93 -9.77 -38.80
N ILE A 102 -19.24 -10.76 -38.22
CA ILE A 102 -19.68 -11.39 -36.96
C ILE A 102 -19.74 -10.38 -35.82
N MET A 103 -18.79 -9.45 -35.77
CA MET A 103 -18.80 -8.39 -34.77
C MET A 103 -19.97 -7.42 -34.95
N LEU A 104 -20.32 -7.05 -36.19
CA LEU A 104 -21.50 -6.23 -36.50
C LEU A 104 -22.79 -6.97 -36.12
N ASP A 105 -22.93 -8.23 -36.55
CA ASP A 105 -24.07 -9.07 -36.21
C ASP A 105 -24.24 -9.20 -34.68
N PHE A 106 -23.11 -9.31 -33.93
CA PHE A 106 -23.14 -9.29 -32.48
C PHE A 106 -23.57 -7.92 -31.93
N ILE A 107 -23.08 -6.80 -32.45
CA ILE A 107 -23.52 -5.46 -32.01
C ILE A 107 -25.03 -5.27 -32.25
N ASP A 108 -25.56 -5.77 -33.36
CA ASP A 108 -26.96 -5.66 -33.76
C ASP A 108 -27.89 -6.63 -32.98
N GLY A 109 -27.33 -7.54 -32.18
CA GLY A 109 -28.09 -8.47 -31.35
C GLY A 109 -28.56 -9.74 -32.08
N GLU A 110 -27.96 -10.06 -33.21
CA GLU A 110 -28.21 -11.31 -33.95
C GLU A 110 -27.64 -12.54 -33.22
N TYR A 111 -26.65 -12.32 -32.36
CA TYR A 111 -26.06 -13.35 -31.50
C TYR A 111 -26.12 -12.93 -30.03
N ASP A 112 -26.37 -13.90 -29.15
CA ASP A 112 -26.52 -13.69 -27.72
C ASP A 112 -25.17 -13.89 -26.98
N VAL A 113 -24.35 -14.82 -27.48
CA VAL A 113 -23.04 -15.18 -26.91
C VAL A 113 -21.96 -15.06 -27.97
N LEU A 114 -20.90 -14.34 -27.65
CA LEU A 114 -19.68 -14.30 -28.45
C LEU A 114 -18.59 -15.16 -27.79
N LEU A 115 -18.30 -16.32 -28.37
CA LEU A 115 -17.15 -17.14 -28.03
C LEU A 115 -15.91 -16.60 -28.75
N SER A 116 -15.01 -15.96 -28.00
CA SER A 116 -13.85 -15.29 -28.59
C SER A 116 -12.54 -15.56 -27.89
N THR A 117 -11.43 -15.30 -28.58
CA THR A 117 -10.12 -15.15 -27.93
C THR A 117 -9.99 -13.75 -27.30
N THR A 118 -8.77 -13.37 -26.89
CA THR A 118 -8.44 -12.04 -26.33
C THR A 118 -8.64 -10.86 -27.27
N ILE A 119 -9.16 -11.06 -28.49
CA ILE A 119 -9.27 -9.99 -29.51
C ILE A 119 -10.26 -8.90 -29.12
N ILE A 120 -11.20 -9.20 -28.22
CA ILE A 120 -12.07 -8.19 -27.60
C ILE A 120 -11.29 -7.11 -26.83
N GLU A 121 -10.01 -7.35 -26.51
CA GLU A 121 -9.10 -6.38 -25.89
C GLU A 121 -8.81 -5.18 -26.81
N SER A 122 -8.99 -5.29 -28.14
CA SER A 122 -8.48 -4.33 -29.12
C SER A 122 -9.37 -3.11 -29.43
N GLY A 123 -10.49 -2.89 -28.72
CA GLY A 123 -11.18 -1.58 -28.77
C GLY A 123 -12.67 -1.60 -29.10
N LEU A 124 -13.30 -2.76 -29.19
CA LEU A 124 -14.75 -2.85 -29.40
C LEU A 124 -15.51 -2.45 -28.12
N ASP A 125 -16.41 -1.48 -28.27
CA ASP A 125 -17.35 -1.05 -27.23
C ASP A 125 -18.72 -1.66 -27.52
N ILE A 126 -19.11 -2.66 -26.73
CA ILE A 126 -20.41 -3.31 -26.87
C ILE A 126 -21.19 -3.03 -25.59
N SER A 127 -22.02 -1.99 -25.64
CA SER A 127 -22.75 -1.50 -24.46
C SER A 127 -23.78 -2.50 -23.92
N ASN A 128 -24.27 -3.41 -24.78
CA ASN A 128 -25.24 -4.45 -24.42
C ASN A 128 -24.61 -5.69 -23.77
N ALA A 129 -23.28 -5.83 -23.85
CA ALA A 129 -22.57 -6.93 -23.23
C ALA A 129 -22.26 -6.61 -21.77
N ASN A 130 -22.99 -7.27 -20.86
CA ASN A 130 -22.88 -7.00 -19.43
C ASN A 130 -22.33 -8.19 -18.64
N THR A 131 -22.18 -9.36 -19.26
CA THR A 131 -21.59 -10.53 -18.61
C THR A 131 -20.38 -11.01 -19.40
N ILE A 132 -19.26 -11.24 -18.71
CA ILE A 132 -18.06 -11.86 -19.26
C ILE A 132 -17.71 -13.11 -18.46
N ILE A 133 -17.42 -14.19 -19.17
CA ILE A 133 -16.96 -15.46 -18.63
C ILE A 133 -15.57 -15.69 -19.21
N ILE A 134 -14.55 -15.76 -18.36
CA ILE A 134 -13.17 -15.98 -18.77
C ILE A 134 -12.78 -17.41 -18.43
N ASN A 135 -12.62 -18.24 -19.45
CA ASN A 135 -12.17 -19.61 -19.27
C ASN A 135 -10.67 -19.67 -18.98
N ASP A 136 -10.26 -20.58 -18.10
CA ASP A 136 -8.86 -20.75 -17.69
C ASP A 136 -8.20 -19.44 -17.21
N ALA A 137 -8.90 -18.68 -16.36
CA ALA A 137 -8.45 -17.38 -15.86
C ALA A 137 -7.07 -17.42 -15.17
N GLN A 138 -6.65 -18.59 -14.66
CA GLN A 138 -5.31 -18.83 -14.09
C GLN A 138 -4.17 -18.67 -15.10
N ASN A 139 -4.44 -18.63 -16.40
CA ASN A 139 -3.41 -18.48 -17.44
C ASN A 139 -3.22 -17.04 -17.93
N TYR A 140 -4.04 -16.09 -17.49
CA TYR A 140 -4.04 -14.69 -17.98
C TYR A 140 -3.32 -13.73 -17.04
N GLY A 141 -2.57 -12.75 -17.55
CA GLY A 141 -1.98 -11.70 -16.70
C GLY A 141 -3.03 -10.87 -15.95
N LEU A 142 -2.63 -10.22 -14.83
CA LEU A 142 -3.57 -9.42 -14.03
C LEU A 142 -4.10 -8.23 -14.84
N SER A 143 -3.17 -7.58 -15.56
CA SER A 143 -3.47 -6.50 -16.49
C SER A 143 -4.45 -6.95 -17.59
N ASP A 144 -4.24 -8.12 -18.19
CA ASP A 144 -5.11 -8.67 -19.24
C ASP A 144 -6.51 -8.94 -18.71
N LEU A 145 -6.62 -9.60 -17.55
CA LEU A 145 -7.91 -9.86 -16.90
C LEU A 145 -8.65 -8.56 -16.55
N HIS A 146 -7.92 -7.54 -16.10
CA HIS A 146 -8.50 -6.23 -15.82
C HIS A 146 -9.02 -5.54 -17.10
N GLN A 147 -8.27 -5.62 -18.19
CA GLN A 147 -8.70 -5.10 -19.49
C GLN A 147 -9.94 -5.82 -20.02
N LEU A 148 -9.96 -7.16 -19.95
CA LEU A 148 -11.12 -7.99 -20.33
C LEU A 148 -12.35 -7.64 -19.48
N ARG A 149 -12.19 -7.55 -18.15
CA ARG A 149 -13.26 -7.09 -17.23
C ARG A 149 -13.77 -5.70 -17.61
N GLY A 150 -12.89 -4.79 -18.00
CA GLY A 150 -13.24 -3.43 -18.41
C GLY A 150 -14.06 -3.33 -19.71
N ARG A 151 -14.24 -4.44 -20.44
CA ARG A 151 -15.08 -4.50 -21.64
C ARG A 151 -16.56 -4.66 -21.34
N VAL A 152 -16.93 -5.07 -20.12
CA VAL A 152 -18.33 -5.17 -19.69
C VAL A 152 -18.73 -4.07 -18.71
N GLY A 153 -20.03 -3.87 -18.52
CA GLY A 153 -20.54 -2.89 -17.54
C GLY A 153 -20.34 -1.44 -17.97
N ARG A 154 -20.60 -1.16 -19.25
CA ARG A 154 -20.65 0.21 -19.80
C ARG A 154 -22.07 0.81 -19.77
N SER A 155 -23.08 -0.02 -19.52
CA SER A 155 -24.48 0.38 -19.36
C SER A 155 -24.82 0.74 -17.90
N ASN A 156 -26.06 1.18 -17.68
CA ASN A 156 -26.64 1.38 -16.34
C ASN A 156 -27.13 0.07 -15.69
N LYS A 157 -26.84 -1.10 -16.29
CA LYS A 157 -27.18 -2.41 -15.74
C LYS A 157 -26.01 -2.98 -14.94
N LYS A 158 -26.32 -3.76 -13.90
CA LYS A 158 -25.30 -4.50 -13.15
C LYS A 158 -24.61 -5.53 -14.06
N ALA A 159 -23.29 -5.49 -14.12
CA ALA A 159 -22.47 -6.38 -14.91
C ALA A 159 -21.79 -7.46 -14.06
N PHE A 160 -21.49 -8.60 -14.68
CA PHE A 160 -20.90 -9.77 -14.01
C PHE A 160 -19.63 -10.22 -14.75
N CYS A 161 -18.63 -10.63 -13.97
CA CYS A 161 -17.38 -11.19 -14.45
C CYS A 161 -17.12 -12.52 -13.74
N TYR A 162 -17.20 -13.61 -14.48
CA TYR A 162 -16.94 -14.95 -13.95
C TYR A 162 -15.56 -15.42 -14.40
N LEU A 163 -14.68 -15.62 -13.42
CA LEU A 163 -13.33 -16.13 -13.63
C LEU A 163 -13.36 -17.64 -13.43
N LEU A 164 -13.40 -18.42 -14.51
CA LEU A 164 -13.39 -19.87 -14.45
C LEU A 164 -11.95 -20.35 -14.25
N ALA A 165 -11.70 -21.02 -13.14
CA ALA A 165 -10.39 -21.58 -12.82
C ALA A 165 -10.54 -22.98 -12.19
N PRO A 166 -9.50 -23.83 -12.25
CA PRO A 166 -9.43 -25.04 -11.46
C PRO A 166 -9.66 -24.77 -9.97
N PRO A 167 -10.03 -25.78 -9.16
CA PRO A 167 -10.22 -25.62 -7.73
C PRO A 167 -9.04 -24.90 -7.08
N VAL A 168 -9.33 -23.99 -6.14
CA VAL A 168 -8.34 -23.09 -5.52
C VAL A 168 -7.15 -23.85 -4.92
N ALA A 169 -7.34 -25.10 -4.50
CA ALA A 169 -6.30 -25.98 -3.99
C ALA A 169 -5.25 -26.40 -5.04
N SER A 170 -5.62 -26.45 -6.32
CA SER A 170 -4.73 -26.81 -7.43
C SER A 170 -4.00 -25.62 -8.07
N LEU A 171 -4.39 -24.39 -7.71
CA LEU A 171 -3.79 -23.18 -8.26
C LEU A 171 -2.42 -22.91 -7.64
N THR A 172 -1.50 -22.38 -8.45
CA THR A 172 -0.24 -21.83 -7.92
C THR A 172 -0.52 -20.66 -7.00
N GLN A 173 0.38 -20.41 -6.03
CA GLN A 173 0.22 -19.31 -5.08
C GLN A 173 0.12 -17.95 -5.79
N GLU A 174 0.87 -17.76 -6.86
CA GLU A 174 0.84 -16.55 -7.69
C GLU A 174 -0.51 -16.38 -8.40
N ALA A 175 -1.00 -17.42 -9.09
CA ALA A 175 -2.30 -17.37 -9.78
C ALA A 175 -3.45 -17.12 -8.79
N ARG A 176 -3.41 -17.74 -7.62
CA ARG A 176 -4.39 -17.53 -6.54
C ARG A 176 -4.38 -16.09 -6.04
N LYS A 177 -3.20 -15.54 -5.74
CA LYS A 177 -3.06 -14.13 -5.30
C LYS A 177 -3.60 -13.18 -6.38
N ARG A 178 -3.30 -13.45 -7.64
CA ARG A 178 -3.74 -12.63 -8.78
C ARG A 178 -5.26 -12.62 -8.97
N LEU A 179 -5.89 -13.81 -8.99
CA LEU A 179 -7.34 -13.90 -9.13
C LEU A 179 -8.05 -13.25 -7.95
N LYS A 180 -7.57 -13.49 -6.73
CA LYS A 180 -8.13 -12.88 -5.52
C LYS A 180 -7.97 -11.36 -5.50
N ALA A 181 -6.83 -10.84 -5.95
CA ALA A 181 -6.62 -9.40 -6.07
C ALA A 181 -7.65 -8.77 -7.03
N LEU A 182 -7.98 -9.42 -8.14
CA LEU A 182 -8.99 -8.91 -9.08
C LEU A 182 -10.41 -8.94 -8.51
N GLU A 183 -10.74 -9.95 -7.71
CA GLU A 183 -12.02 -10.08 -7.00
C GLU A 183 -12.18 -8.97 -5.93
N GLU A 184 -11.13 -8.76 -5.12
CA GLU A 184 -11.11 -7.73 -4.06
C GLU A 184 -11.14 -6.29 -4.63
N HIS A 185 -10.56 -6.06 -5.82
CA HIS A 185 -10.47 -4.73 -6.44
C HIS A 185 -11.56 -4.54 -7.52
N SER A 186 -12.82 -4.86 -7.19
CA SER A 186 -13.97 -4.77 -8.11
C SER A 186 -14.55 -3.35 -8.28
N ASP A 187 -14.09 -2.38 -7.48
CA ASP A 187 -14.55 -0.99 -7.55
C ASP A 187 -14.10 -0.25 -8.82
N LEU A 188 -14.95 0.69 -9.26
CA LEU A 188 -14.66 1.59 -10.37
C LEU A 188 -13.51 2.53 -10.00
N GLY A 189 -12.46 2.57 -10.83
CA GLY A 189 -11.23 3.33 -10.55
C GLY A 189 -10.10 2.50 -9.94
N SER A 190 -10.31 1.18 -9.72
CA SER A 190 -9.28 0.30 -9.16
C SER A 190 -8.10 -0.02 -10.09
N GLY A 191 -8.08 0.50 -11.32
CA GLY A 191 -7.02 0.22 -12.31
C GLY A 191 -5.61 0.58 -11.81
N PHE A 192 -5.48 1.65 -11.01
CA PHE A 192 -4.21 1.99 -10.36
C PHE A 192 -3.81 0.97 -9.29
N GLY A 193 -4.73 0.61 -8.39
CA GLY A 193 -4.48 -0.41 -7.35
C GLY A 193 -4.16 -1.79 -7.93
N ILE A 194 -4.79 -2.15 -9.04
CA ILE A 194 -4.52 -3.39 -9.77
C ILE A 194 -3.13 -3.37 -10.40
N ALA A 195 -2.71 -2.26 -10.98
CA ALA A 195 -1.35 -2.12 -11.52
C ALA A 195 -0.28 -2.15 -10.41
N MET A 196 -0.58 -1.58 -9.24
CA MET A 196 0.28 -1.66 -8.05
C MET A 196 0.41 -3.12 -7.58
N ARG A 197 -0.70 -3.86 -7.50
CA ARG A 197 -0.68 -5.29 -7.17
C ARG A 197 0.02 -6.14 -8.24
N ASP A 198 -0.09 -5.81 -9.52
CA ASP A 198 0.65 -6.50 -10.60
C ASP A 198 2.17 -6.28 -10.42
N LEU A 199 2.59 -5.07 -10.03
CA LEU A 199 3.98 -4.75 -9.68
C LEU A 199 4.45 -5.55 -8.44
N ASP A 200 3.64 -5.65 -7.40
CA ASP A 200 3.97 -6.43 -6.19
C ASP A 200 4.10 -7.93 -6.50
N ILE A 201 3.15 -8.48 -7.27
CA ILE A 201 3.09 -9.91 -7.58
C ILE A 201 4.24 -10.31 -8.51
N ARG A 202 4.55 -9.48 -9.52
CA ARG A 202 5.66 -9.74 -10.46
C ARG A 202 7.02 -9.32 -9.91
N GLY A 203 7.05 -8.48 -8.89
CA GLY A 203 8.24 -7.77 -8.41
C GLY A 203 8.58 -6.58 -9.30
N ALA A 204 8.94 -5.45 -8.70
CA ALA A 204 9.50 -4.31 -9.43
C ALA A 204 10.86 -4.74 -10.03
N GLY A 205 10.90 -4.91 -11.34
CA GLY A 205 12.12 -5.27 -12.05
C GLY A 205 13.22 -4.20 -11.88
N ASN A 206 14.47 -4.62 -12.08
CA ASN A 206 15.64 -3.76 -11.95
C ASN A 206 15.76 -2.82 -13.16
N ILE A 207 16.05 -1.54 -12.93
CA ILE A 207 16.12 -0.48 -13.95
C ILE A 207 17.54 -0.33 -14.57
N LEU A 208 18.59 -0.93 -13.98
CA LEU A 208 19.98 -0.59 -14.30
C LEU A 208 20.99 -1.74 -14.56
N GLY A 209 20.60 -3.02 -14.64
CA GLY A 209 21.58 -4.10 -14.89
C GLY A 209 21.02 -5.49 -15.15
N GLY A 210 21.83 -6.32 -15.81
CA GLY A 210 21.45 -7.61 -16.41
C GLY A 210 21.32 -8.83 -15.47
N GLU A 211 21.40 -8.67 -14.15
CA GLU A 211 21.23 -9.81 -13.24
C GLU A 211 20.39 -9.50 -11.99
N GLN A 212 19.51 -10.48 -11.72
CA GLN A 212 18.95 -10.88 -10.42
C GLN A 212 17.68 -10.17 -9.88
N SER A 213 16.62 -10.95 -9.90
CA SER A 213 15.41 -10.93 -9.07
C SER A 213 15.73 -11.04 -7.57
N GLY A 214 15.31 -10.09 -6.73
CA GLY A 214 15.21 -10.38 -5.29
C GLY A 214 15.26 -9.20 -4.31
N PHE A 215 15.83 -8.05 -4.66
CA PHE A 215 16.15 -7.05 -3.62
C PHE A 215 14.94 -6.23 -3.12
N ILE A 216 13.92 -5.99 -3.97
CA ILE A 216 12.74 -5.19 -3.60
C ILE A 216 11.69 -6.03 -2.85
N SER A 217 11.62 -7.34 -3.13
CA SER A 217 10.69 -8.26 -2.48
C SER A 217 10.97 -8.46 -0.98
N ASP A 218 12.22 -8.31 -0.55
CA ASP A 218 12.63 -8.61 0.84
C ASP A 218 12.54 -7.39 1.79
N ILE A 219 12.59 -6.17 1.25
CA ILE A 219 12.65 -4.93 2.03
C ILE A 219 11.26 -4.28 2.18
N GLY A 220 10.33 -4.56 1.27
CA GLY A 220 9.01 -3.94 1.24
C GLY A 220 9.05 -2.51 0.70
N TYR A 221 7.99 -2.11 -0.02
CA TYR A 221 7.92 -0.83 -0.73
C TYR A 221 8.08 0.38 0.20
N GLU A 222 7.47 0.35 1.39
CA GLU A 222 7.52 1.43 2.39
C GLU A 222 8.97 1.73 2.83
N MET A 223 9.76 0.70 3.09
CA MET A 223 11.16 0.85 3.53
C MET A 223 12.06 1.29 2.36
N TYR A 224 11.80 0.82 1.14
CA TYR A 224 12.50 1.30 -0.04
C TYR A 224 12.23 2.78 -0.31
N GLN A 225 10.97 3.22 -0.17
CA GLN A 225 10.59 4.61 -0.33
C GLN A 225 11.26 5.50 0.72
N LYS A 226 11.32 5.04 1.98
CA LYS A 226 12.04 5.75 3.07
C LYS A 226 13.53 5.90 2.76
N ILE A 227 14.20 4.82 2.33
CA ILE A 227 15.64 4.86 1.95
C ILE A 227 15.86 5.78 0.75
N LEU A 228 14.96 5.77 -0.24
CA LEU A 228 15.07 6.61 -1.43
C LEU A 228 14.86 8.10 -1.09
N ASP A 229 13.87 8.42 -0.26
CA ASP A 229 13.60 9.78 0.21
C ASP A 229 14.77 10.31 1.05
N GLU A 230 15.31 9.50 1.96
CA GLU A 230 16.51 9.84 2.73
C GLU A 230 17.72 10.11 1.82
N ALA A 231 17.97 9.24 0.84
CA ALA A 231 19.08 9.41 -0.11
C ALA A 231 18.89 10.62 -1.05
N MET A 232 17.64 10.91 -1.46
CA MET A 232 17.32 12.09 -2.25
C MET A 232 17.48 13.38 -1.45
N GLN A 233 17.15 13.36 -0.16
CA GLN A 233 17.32 14.49 0.74
C GLN A 233 18.80 14.77 1.01
N GLU A 234 19.62 13.72 1.19
CA GLU A 234 21.08 13.84 1.28
C GLU A 234 21.70 14.42 0.00
N LEU A 235 21.24 14.00 -1.19
CA LEU A 235 21.70 14.53 -2.48
C LEU A 235 21.31 15.99 -2.69
N LYS A 236 20.07 16.37 -2.32
CA LYS A 236 19.63 17.78 -2.36
C LYS A 236 20.45 18.67 -1.43
N GLU A 237 20.78 18.19 -0.24
CA GLU A 237 21.67 18.89 0.69
C GLU A 237 23.11 19.01 0.15
N ALA A 238 23.61 17.98 -0.55
CA ALA A 238 24.97 17.93 -1.08
C ALA A 238 25.17 18.78 -2.36
N GLU A 239 24.19 18.84 -3.28
CA GLU A 239 24.33 19.56 -4.55
C GLU A 239 23.76 20.99 -4.55
N PHE A 240 22.78 21.31 -3.69
CA PHE A 240 22.08 22.61 -3.70
C PHE A 240 22.20 23.42 -2.41
N GLY A 241 23.12 23.05 -1.51
CA GLY A 241 23.30 23.68 -0.19
C GLY A 241 23.62 25.18 -0.22
N GLU A 242 24.18 25.72 -1.32
CA GLU A 242 24.50 27.15 -1.43
C GLU A 242 23.36 28.02 -2.00
N MET A 243 22.36 27.43 -2.67
CA MET A 243 21.29 28.19 -3.35
C MET A 243 20.02 28.41 -2.51
N TYR A 244 19.92 27.80 -1.33
CA TYR A 244 18.77 27.91 -0.40
C TYR A 244 19.19 28.48 0.96
N GLN A 245 20.04 29.52 0.98
CA GLN A 245 20.48 30.18 2.23
C GLN A 245 19.36 30.95 2.96
N ASP A 246 18.22 31.21 2.32
CA ASP A 246 17.13 32.00 2.94
C ASP A 246 15.95 31.19 3.49
N GLU A 247 15.93 29.86 3.33
CA GLU A 247 14.94 28.97 4.01
C GLU A 247 15.59 27.95 4.96
N THR A 248 16.89 28.08 5.22
CA THR A 248 17.68 27.16 6.06
C THR A 248 17.72 27.59 7.53
N THR A 249 16.58 27.61 8.22
CA THR A 249 16.56 27.69 9.70
C THR A 249 15.81 26.60 10.44
N THR A 250 15.16 25.61 9.79
CA THR A 250 14.31 24.68 10.56
C THR A 250 14.35 23.19 10.24
N ASN A 251 15.17 22.71 9.29
CA ASN A 251 15.32 21.26 9.08
C ASN A 251 16.74 20.79 9.42
N LYS A 252 17.11 20.93 10.70
CA LYS A 252 18.28 20.25 11.27
C LYS A 252 18.02 18.75 11.25
N ARG A 253 18.86 18.01 10.49
CA ARG A 253 19.17 16.58 10.60
C ARG A 253 18.61 15.94 11.88
N VAL A 254 17.43 15.33 11.76
CA VAL A 254 16.81 14.61 12.87
C VAL A 254 17.41 13.22 12.89
N HIS A 255 18.40 12.99 13.75
CA HIS A 255 18.70 11.63 14.17
C HIS A 255 17.49 11.08 14.93
N GLU A 256 16.93 9.96 14.47
CA GLU A 256 15.92 9.23 15.22
C GLU A 256 16.46 8.92 16.64
N CYS A 257 15.73 9.32 17.68
CA CYS A 257 16.14 9.08 19.06
C CYS A 257 15.69 7.67 19.48
N GLN A 258 16.64 6.75 19.68
CA GLN A 258 16.33 5.40 20.15
C GLN A 258 16.19 5.38 21.68
N ILE A 259 15.02 4.96 22.18
CA ILE A 259 14.78 4.77 23.61
C ILE A 259 14.96 3.29 23.96
N GLU A 260 15.86 2.99 24.89
CA GLU A 260 16.02 1.66 25.48
C GLU A 260 15.60 1.69 26.95
N THR A 261 14.59 0.90 27.31
CA THR A 261 14.00 0.87 28.66
C THR A 261 13.86 -0.55 29.18
N ASP A 262 13.98 -0.75 30.50
CA ASP A 262 13.64 -1.99 31.22
C ASP A 262 12.24 -1.95 31.86
N LEU A 263 11.50 -0.86 31.67
CA LEU A 263 10.12 -0.70 32.14
C LEU A 263 9.14 -1.42 31.21
N GLU A 264 8.01 -1.87 31.78
CA GLU A 264 6.91 -2.50 31.04
C GLU A 264 6.12 -1.46 30.24
N ILE A 265 6.64 -1.13 29.06
CA ILE A 265 6.05 -0.12 28.16
C ILE A 265 5.43 -0.85 26.96
N LEU A 266 4.19 -1.30 27.11
CA LEU A 266 3.48 -2.08 26.10
C LEU A 266 1.96 -1.94 26.21
N ILE A 267 1.26 -2.27 25.13
CA ILE A 267 -0.19 -2.48 25.11
C ILE A 267 -0.48 -3.88 25.66
N PRO A 268 -1.12 -4.02 26.84
CA PRO A 268 -1.44 -5.32 27.41
C PRO A 268 -2.41 -6.11 26.52
N ASP A 269 -2.23 -7.41 26.46
CA ASP A 269 -3.16 -8.35 25.82
C ASP A 269 -4.53 -8.39 26.51
N THR A 270 -4.57 -8.06 27.80
CA THR A 270 -5.80 -7.87 28.58
C THR A 270 -6.59 -6.63 28.18
N TYR A 271 -5.96 -5.62 27.56
CA TYR A 271 -6.62 -4.39 27.12
C TYR A 271 -7.06 -4.49 25.66
N ILE A 272 -6.19 -4.98 24.78
CA ILE A 272 -6.53 -5.25 23.37
C ILE A 272 -6.18 -6.70 23.05
N THR A 273 -7.22 -7.52 22.93
CA THR A 273 -7.10 -8.97 22.68
C THR A 273 -6.80 -9.30 21.21
N ASN A 274 -7.27 -8.47 20.27
CA ASN A 274 -7.03 -8.66 18.85
C ASN A 274 -5.63 -8.20 18.44
N ILE A 275 -4.82 -9.14 17.95
CA ILE A 275 -3.42 -8.90 17.56
C ILE A 275 -3.33 -7.92 16.38
N THR A 276 -4.21 -8.02 15.38
CA THR A 276 -4.19 -7.15 14.20
C THR A 276 -4.52 -5.70 14.57
N GLU A 277 -5.51 -5.52 15.44
CA GLU A 277 -5.90 -4.20 15.94
C GLU A 277 -4.81 -3.59 16.81
N ARG A 278 -4.18 -4.39 17.68
CA ARG A 278 -3.04 -3.98 18.49
C ARG A 278 -1.85 -3.53 17.65
N LEU A 279 -1.54 -4.24 16.56
CA LEU A 279 -0.49 -3.86 15.61
C LEU A 279 -0.82 -2.56 14.87
N SER A 280 -2.09 -2.36 14.49
CA SER A 280 -2.54 -1.08 13.91
C SER A 280 -2.32 0.06 14.88
N ILE A 281 -2.70 -0.10 16.15
CA ILE A 281 -2.54 0.91 17.19
C ILE A 281 -1.06 1.25 17.44
N TYR A 282 -0.16 0.27 17.38
CA TYR A 282 1.28 0.55 17.45
C TYR A 282 1.78 1.37 16.25
N LYS A 283 1.31 1.09 15.04
CA LYS A 283 1.64 1.87 13.84
C LYS A 283 1.07 3.29 13.91
N ASP A 284 -0.18 3.42 14.33
CA ASP A 284 -0.86 4.70 14.48
C ASP A 284 -0.18 5.54 15.56
N LEU A 285 0.32 4.92 16.63
CA LEU A 285 1.05 5.63 17.69
C LEU A 285 2.43 6.14 17.19
N ASP A 286 3.15 5.35 16.39
CA ASP A 286 4.50 5.74 15.91
C ASP A 286 4.46 6.85 14.84
N SER A 287 3.33 7.01 14.14
CA SER A 287 3.13 8.09 13.15
C SER A 287 2.74 9.44 13.77
N LEU A 288 2.50 9.51 15.08
CA LEU A 288 2.15 10.76 15.76
C LEU A 288 3.39 11.64 15.97
N GLU A 289 3.25 12.92 15.60
CA GLU A 289 4.32 13.91 15.75
C GLU A 289 3.96 15.05 16.73
N ASN A 290 2.68 15.18 17.12
CA ASN A 290 2.16 16.29 17.92
C ASN A 290 1.47 15.84 19.22
N GLU A 291 1.57 16.68 20.25
CA GLU A 291 0.92 16.47 21.56
C GLU A 291 -0.61 16.48 21.47
N SER A 292 -1.20 17.34 20.62
CA SER A 292 -2.65 17.38 20.39
C SER A 292 -3.20 16.03 19.91
N ASP A 293 -2.48 15.43 18.97
CA ASP A 293 -2.89 14.22 18.28
C ASP A 293 -2.75 13.02 19.22
N LEU A 294 -1.71 13.01 20.06
CA LEU A 294 -1.52 12.03 21.13
C LEU A 294 -2.64 12.07 22.18
N VAL A 295 -3.11 13.27 22.55
CA VAL A 295 -4.24 13.42 23.49
C VAL A 295 -5.54 12.91 22.87
N HIS A 296 -5.83 13.27 21.62
CA HIS A 296 -7.00 12.77 20.90
C HIS A 296 -6.95 11.25 20.70
N PHE A 297 -5.78 10.71 20.39
CA PHE A 297 -5.54 9.28 20.26
C PHE A 297 -5.82 8.56 21.59
N GLY A 298 -5.33 9.09 22.71
CA GLY A 298 -5.61 8.57 24.04
C GLY A 298 -7.11 8.56 24.37
N GLN A 299 -7.84 9.62 24.03
CA GLN A 299 -9.30 9.69 24.22
C GLN A 299 -10.02 8.64 23.38
N SER A 300 -9.62 8.45 22.12
CA SER A 300 -10.18 7.42 21.23
C SER A 300 -9.94 6.01 21.76
N LEU A 301 -8.76 5.75 22.34
CA LEU A 301 -8.47 4.47 22.98
C LEU A 301 -9.35 4.23 24.22
N VAL A 302 -9.63 5.27 25.00
CA VAL A 302 -10.49 5.16 26.18
C VAL A 302 -11.96 4.94 25.80
N ASP A 303 -12.43 5.62 24.75
CA ASP A 303 -13.79 5.46 24.24
C ASP A 303 -14.04 4.05 23.68
N ARG A 304 -13.03 3.47 23.00
CA ARG A 304 -13.11 2.15 22.38
C ARG A 304 -12.88 0.97 23.33
N PHE A 305 -11.93 1.10 24.26
CA PHE A 305 -11.42 -0.02 25.05
C PHE A 305 -11.55 0.18 26.58
N GLY A 306 -12.05 1.34 27.02
CA GLY A 306 -12.26 1.65 28.43
C GLY A 306 -11.02 2.25 29.12
N PRO A 307 -10.88 2.14 30.44
CA PRO A 307 -9.81 2.82 31.17
C PRO A 307 -8.43 2.28 30.81
N MET A 308 -7.53 3.20 30.44
CA MET A 308 -6.17 2.87 30.00
C MET A 308 -5.31 2.29 31.14
N PRO A 309 -4.64 1.14 30.93
CA PRO A 309 -3.76 0.54 31.93
C PRO A 309 -2.44 1.30 32.05
N GLN A 310 -1.77 1.18 33.20
CA GLN A 310 -0.52 1.90 33.49
C GLN A 310 0.60 1.69 32.44
N PRO A 311 0.86 0.45 31.95
CA PRO A 311 1.84 0.21 30.88
C PRO A 311 1.59 0.99 29.58
N LEU A 312 0.31 1.26 29.26
CA LEU A 312 -0.08 2.01 28.07
C LEU A 312 0.06 3.52 28.29
N HIS A 313 -0.21 4.01 29.50
CA HIS A 313 0.14 5.38 29.87
C HIS A 313 1.64 5.65 29.75
N ASP A 314 2.46 4.72 30.25
CA ASP A 314 3.92 4.82 30.16
C ASP A 314 4.41 4.74 28.70
N LEU A 315 3.70 4.02 27.82
CA LEU A 315 3.95 3.98 26.37
C LEU A 315 3.69 5.32 25.70
N MET A 316 2.57 5.98 26.00
CA MET A 316 2.31 7.33 25.49
C MET A 316 3.33 8.34 26.02
N ASP A 317 3.69 8.24 27.30
CA ASP A 317 4.70 9.11 27.90
C ASP A 317 6.10 8.88 27.28
N SER A 318 6.40 7.66 26.80
CA SER A 318 7.65 7.39 26.10
C SER A 318 7.74 8.11 24.75
N MET A 319 6.61 8.34 24.06
CA MET A 319 6.57 9.13 22.83
C MET A 319 6.87 10.60 23.11
N ARG A 320 6.27 11.17 24.16
CA ARG A 320 6.60 12.52 24.65
C ARG A 320 8.08 12.64 24.99
N LEU A 321 8.64 11.60 25.62
CA LEU A 321 10.04 11.56 26.01
C LEU A 321 10.93 11.55 24.77
N ARG A 322 10.55 10.82 23.72
CA ARG A 322 11.23 10.80 22.41
C ARG A 322 11.27 12.18 21.78
N TRP A 323 10.16 12.91 21.79
CA TRP A 323 10.09 14.27 21.24
C TRP A 323 10.95 15.27 22.02
N LEU A 324 10.92 15.21 23.36
CA LEU A 324 11.80 16.04 24.18
C LEU A 324 13.27 15.68 23.98
N ALA A 325 13.60 14.39 23.92
CA ALA A 325 14.95 13.93 23.66
C ALA A 325 15.46 14.39 22.28
N LYS A 326 14.61 14.37 21.26
CA LYS A 326 14.88 14.92 19.93
C LYS A 326 15.14 16.43 19.97
N LYS A 327 14.34 17.21 20.72
CA LYS A 327 14.58 18.65 20.94
C LYS A 327 15.91 18.94 21.64
N ILE A 328 16.31 18.08 22.57
CA ILE A 328 17.59 18.14 23.30
C ILE A 328 18.75 17.54 22.48
N GLY A 329 18.49 17.00 21.28
CA GLY A 329 19.54 16.45 20.41
C GLY A 329 20.14 15.12 20.90
N PHE A 330 19.42 14.36 21.73
CA PHE A 330 19.84 12.99 22.07
C PHE A 330 19.55 12.05 20.91
N VAL A 331 20.54 11.22 20.56
CA VAL A 331 20.38 10.15 19.58
C VAL A 331 20.00 8.84 20.24
N LYS A 332 20.38 8.66 21.51
CA LYS A 332 19.99 7.48 22.27
C LYS A 332 19.69 7.84 23.71
N LEU A 333 18.61 7.29 24.25
CA LEU A 333 18.21 7.46 25.63
C LEU A 333 18.04 6.10 26.29
N TYR A 334 18.82 5.84 27.33
CA TYR A 334 18.71 4.64 28.14
C TYR A 334 18.00 4.96 29.44
N LEU A 335 16.96 4.20 29.76
CA LEU A 335 16.24 4.25 31.03
C LEU A 335 16.28 2.85 31.64
N LYS A 336 17.35 2.53 32.39
CA LYS A 336 17.58 1.20 32.96
C LYS A 336 18.12 1.30 34.37
N ASN A 337 17.79 0.35 35.25
CA ASN A 337 18.31 0.28 36.63
C ASN A 337 18.13 1.58 37.42
N ASN A 338 16.96 2.22 37.33
CA ASN A 338 16.64 3.47 38.02
C ASN A 338 17.58 4.65 37.64
N ARG A 339 18.10 4.64 36.42
CA ARG A 339 19.01 5.66 35.86
C ARG A 339 18.60 6.03 34.44
N MET A 340 18.75 7.30 34.10
CA MET A 340 18.56 7.80 32.73
C MET A 340 19.90 8.25 32.15
N SER A 341 20.25 7.81 30.95
CA SER A 341 21.46 8.21 30.24
C SER A 341 21.13 8.64 28.81
N GLY A 342 21.29 9.92 28.50
CA GLY A 342 21.16 10.47 27.15
C GLY A 342 22.52 10.55 26.45
N TYR A 343 22.59 10.16 25.18
CA TYR A 343 23.80 10.14 24.37
C TYR A 343 23.68 11.12 23.22
N PHE A 344 24.69 11.96 23.03
CA PHE A 344 24.82 12.87 21.89
C PHE A 344 25.67 12.24 20.79
N THR A 345 25.40 12.55 19.52
CA THR A 345 26.27 12.20 18.38
C THR A 345 27.30 13.29 18.09
N GLY A 346 28.51 12.87 17.73
CA GLY A 346 29.54 13.73 17.15
C GLY A 346 30.69 14.11 18.08
N ALA A 347 31.88 14.22 17.50
CA ALA A 347 33.04 14.86 18.11
C ALA A 347 32.74 16.33 18.48
N GLN A 348 33.55 16.90 19.38
CA GLN A 348 33.34 18.19 20.07
C GLN A 348 33.02 19.42 19.19
N ASP A 349 33.18 19.33 17.87
CA ASP A 349 33.04 20.43 16.90
C ASP A 349 31.74 20.42 16.07
N ALA A 350 30.75 19.59 16.40
CA ALA A 350 29.45 19.69 15.73
C ALA A 350 28.77 21.05 16.02
N PRO A 351 28.15 21.73 15.03
CA PRO A 351 27.47 23.03 15.22
C PRO A 351 26.32 22.99 16.25
N TYR A 352 25.92 21.79 16.68
CA TYR A 352 25.01 21.56 17.79
C TYR A 352 25.58 22.00 19.15
N PHE A 353 26.88 21.79 19.41
CA PHE A 353 27.52 22.16 20.69
C PHE A 353 27.72 23.67 20.86
N GLN A 354 27.61 24.44 19.77
CA GLN A 354 27.61 25.91 19.77
C GLN A 354 26.19 26.50 19.76
N SER A 355 25.15 25.66 19.76
CA SER A 355 23.75 26.11 19.70
C SER A 355 23.17 26.45 21.07
N ASP A 356 22.20 27.36 21.09
CA ASP A 356 21.50 27.80 22.30
C ASP A 356 20.84 26.63 23.05
N ALA A 357 20.38 25.60 22.34
CA ALA A 357 19.85 24.36 22.93
C ALA A 357 20.87 23.61 23.81
N PHE A 358 22.14 23.56 23.40
CA PHE A 358 23.20 22.97 24.22
C PHE A 358 23.62 23.90 25.37
N GLY A 359 23.54 25.22 25.16
CA GLY A 359 23.69 26.23 26.21
C GLY A 359 22.72 26.02 27.38
N LYS A 360 21.45 25.69 27.09
CA LYS A 360 20.43 25.36 28.11
C LYS A 360 20.77 24.09 28.90
N VAL A 361 21.29 23.06 28.22
CA VAL A 361 21.77 21.83 28.89
C VAL A 361 22.94 22.12 29.84
N LEU A 362 23.89 22.97 29.43
CA LEU A 362 25.01 23.41 30.27
C LEU A 362 24.55 24.30 31.45
N GLY A 363 23.52 25.12 31.26
CA GLY A 363 22.89 25.91 32.33
C GLY A 363 22.27 25.02 33.40
N PHE A 364 21.48 24.03 32.98
CA PHE A 364 20.85 23.05 33.87
C PHE A 364 21.88 22.23 34.68
N LEU A 365 23.02 21.90 34.07
CA LEU A 365 24.14 21.23 34.75
C LEU A 365 24.79 22.08 35.85
N LYS A 366 24.87 23.40 35.67
CA LYS A 366 25.41 24.32 36.68
C LYS A 366 24.48 24.49 37.87
N GLU A 367 23.16 24.49 37.63
CA GLU A 367 22.16 24.63 38.69
C GLU A 367 21.93 23.34 39.49
N ASN A 368 22.09 22.17 38.86
CA ASN A 368 21.81 20.86 39.47
C ASN A 368 23.01 19.89 39.46
N PRO A 369 24.15 20.24 40.09
CA PRO A 369 25.39 19.45 40.03
C PRO A 369 25.31 18.09 40.73
N LYS A 370 24.28 17.86 41.55
CA LYS A 370 24.06 16.58 42.26
C LYS A 370 23.13 15.61 41.53
N ALA A 371 22.27 16.10 40.63
CA ALA A 371 21.25 15.29 39.97
C ALA A 371 21.69 14.81 38.57
N CYS A 372 22.66 15.50 37.98
CA CYS A 372 23.10 15.25 36.61
C CYS A 372 24.62 15.24 36.52
N VAL A 373 25.19 14.21 35.87
CA VAL A 373 26.63 14.10 35.63
C VAL A 373 26.86 13.92 34.14
N MET A 374 27.55 14.88 33.53
CA MET A 374 28.03 14.76 32.16
C MET A 374 29.35 13.99 32.16
N LYS A 375 29.41 12.88 31.40
CA LYS A 375 30.63 12.09 31.21
C LYS A 375 30.91 11.92 29.72
N GLN A 376 32.16 12.05 29.34
CA GLN A 376 32.61 11.69 28.01
C GLN A 376 32.99 10.20 27.99
N VAL A 377 32.38 9.45 27.08
CA VAL A 377 32.71 8.04 26.85
C VAL A 377 33.08 7.91 25.37
N LYS A 378 34.36 7.65 25.11
CA LYS A 378 34.96 7.66 23.76
C LYS A 378 34.74 9.01 23.06
N GLU A 379 34.18 9.01 21.84
CA GLU A 379 33.87 10.21 21.03
C GLU A 379 32.45 10.76 21.26
N SER A 380 31.72 10.25 22.26
CA SER A 380 30.33 10.67 22.55
C SER A 380 30.19 11.30 23.94
N LEU A 381 29.44 12.40 24.01
CA LEU A 381 29.01 13.00 25.27
C LEU A 381 27.80 12.23 25.81
N THR A 382 27.82 11.91 27.09
CA THR A 382 26.72 11.25 27.79
C THR A 382 26.26 12.10 28.97
N LEU A 383 24.95 12.30 29.08
CA LEU A 383 24.30 12.96 30.21
C LEU A 383 23.62 11.91 31.08
N ARG A 384 24.08 11.74 32.33
CA ARG A 384 23.50 10.77 33.28
C ARG A 384 22.70 11.43 34.38
N PHE A 385 21.55 10.86 34.66
CA PHE A 385 20.69 11.20 35.80
C PHE A 385 20.50 9.96 36.67
N GLU A 386 20.63 10.14 37.99
CA GLU A 386 20.37 9.09 38.97
C GLU A 386 18.95 9.20 39.56
N HIS A 387 18.41 8.08 40.04
CA HIS A 387 17.06 7.99 40.65
C HIS A 387 15.87 8.22 39.70
N VAL A 388 16.02 7.82 38.43
CA VAL A 388 14.96 7.89 37.42
C VAL A 388 14.33 6.51 37.20
N GLY A 389 13.27 6.22 37.95
CA GLY A 389 12.62 4.90 37.98
C GLY A 389 11.28 4.81 37.25
N SER A 390 10.89 5.87 36.53
CA SER A 390 9.61 5.93 35.82
C SER A 390 9.72 6.89 34.64
N VAL A 391 8.99 6.62 33.56
CA VAL A 391 8.94 7.49 32.37
C VAL A 391 8.48 8.91 32.74
N LYS A 392 7.49 9.04 33.63
CA LYS A 392 6.99 10.33 34.10
C LYS A 392 8.06 11.20 34.77
N LYS A 393 8.93 10.61 35.61
CA LYS A 393 10.08 11.33 36.20
C LYS A 393 11.11 11.71 35.13
N ALA A 394 11.35 10.85 34.16
CA ALA A 394 12.24 11.15 33.03
C ALA A 394 11.71 12.35 32.22
N LEU A 395 10.41 12.39 31.97
CA LEU A 395 9.73 13.50 31.31
C LEU A 395 9.90 14.81 32.07
N THR A 396 9.65 14.82 33.39
CA THR A 396 9.82 16.04 34.20
C THR A 396 11.25 16.58 34.13
N ILE A 397 12.24 15.70 34.19
CA ILE A 397 13.66 16.09 34.10
C ILE A 397 13.98 16.69 32.73
N LEU A 398 13.50 16.08 31.64
CA LEU A 398 13.75 16.61 30.29
C LEU A 398 12.92 17.85 29.97
N SER A 399 11.72 17.98 30.52
CA SER A 399 10.91 19.20 30.39
C SER A 399 11.59 20.36 31.10
N ASP A 400 12.16 20.15 32.28
CA ASP A 400 12.89 21.19 33.02
C ASP A 400 14.15 21.68 32.29
N ILE A 401 14.72 20.87 31.40
CA ILE A 401 15.85 21.25 30.54
C ILE A 401 15.40 22.07 29.32
N THR A 402 14.15 21.92 28.88
CA THR A 402 13.61 22.53 27.65
C THR A 402 12.70 23.74 27.91
N LEU A 403 12.13 23.86 29.11
CA LEU A 403 11.33 25.01 29.53
C LEU A 403 12.25 26.18 29.88
N ASP A 404 12.03 27.31 29.20
CA ASP A 404 12.53 28.61 29.64
C ASP A 404 11.96 28.90 31.03
N ARG A 405 12.84 28.93 32.05
CA ARG A 405 12.53 29.71 33.24
C ARG A 405 12.89 31.15 32.90
N GLU A 406 11.87 31.92 32.53
CA GLU A 406 11.91 33.39 32.68
C GLU A 406 12.22 33.78 34.12
#